data_AF-A0A1W1CJY9-F1
#
_entry.id   AF-A0A1W1CJY9-F1
#
_cell.length_a   1.000
_cell.length_b   1.000
_cell.length_c   1.000
_cell.angle_alpha   90.00
_cell.angle_beta   90.00
_cell.angle_gamma   90.00
#
_symmetry.space_group_name_H-M   'P 1'
#
loop_
_entity.id
_entity.type
_entity.pdbx_description
1 polymer ?
#
loop_
_entity_poly.entity_id
_entity_poly.type
_entity_poly.pdbx_seq_one_letter_code
_entity_poly.pdbx_strand_id
1 'polypeptide(L)'
;MQARTDNILQFSIFQDLVDESYFHLKSFGNMMARLGILALPRELHAMTYIVKDLNQFLLDGIDEEIAAKEMCKELSEAIKDEKLSKFFDFINYQENYHIELMKKLL
;
A
#
# COMPACT_ATOMS: atom_id res chain seq x y z
N MET A 1 -6.57 -2.83 -21.12
CA MET A 1 -6.30 -1.54 -20.45
C MET A 1 -4.88 -1.15 -20.83
N GLN A 2 -4.68 0.03 -21.39
CA GLN A 2 -3.42 0.40 -22.06
C GLN A 2 -2.32 0.60 -21.00
N ALA A 3 -1.42 -0.37 -20.87
CA ALA A 3 -0.23 -0.23 -20.06
C ALA A 3 0.59 0.94 -20.62
N ARG A 4 0.99 1.90 -19.77
CA ARG A 4 1.95 2.96 -20.15
C ARG A 4 3.38 2.43 -20.25
N THR A 5 3.55 1.13 -20.45
CA THR A 5 4.82 0.41 -20.53
C THR A 5 4.67 -0.77 -21.48
N ASP A 6 5.70 -1.03 -22.27
CA ASP A 6 5.83 -2.24 -23.10
C ASP A 6 6.55 -3.38 -22.35
N ASN A 7 7.02 -3.11 -21.11
CA ASN A 7 7.69 -4.10 -20.28
C ASN A 7 6.64 -4.93 -19.51
N ILE A 8 6.49 -6.20 -19.89
CA ILE A 8 5.53 -7.14 -19.29
C ILE A 8 5.78 -7.31 -17.78
N LEU A 9 7.03 -7.35 -17.33
CA LEU A 9 7.35 -7.51 -15.92
C LEU A 9 6.89 -6.29 -15.11
N GLN A 10 7.13 -5.08 -15.62
CA GLN A 10 6.64 -3.85 -15.00
C GLN A 10 5.11 -3.84 -14.95
N PHE A 11 4.46 -4.18 -16.06
CA PHE A 11 2.99 -4.26 -16.11
C PHE A 11 2.44 -5.24 -15.07
N SER A 12 2.96 -6.46 -15.02
CA SER A 12 2.50 -7.48 -14.08
C SER A 12 2.71 -7.08 -12.63
N ILE A 13 3.87 -6.51 -12.29
CA ILE A 13 4.16 -6.07 -10.92
C ILE A 13 3.29 -4.89 -10.53
N PHE A 14 3.15 -3.87 -11.37
CA PHE A 14 2.30 -2.73 -11.03
C PHE A 14 0.82 -3.10 -10.94
N GLN A 15 0.34 -4.04 -11.76
CA GLN A 15 -1.02 -4.53 -11.64
C GLN A 15 -1.25 -5.24 -10.29
N ASP A 16 -0.30 -6.08 -9.86
CA ASP A 16 -0.36 -6.78 -8.57
C ASP A 16 -0.38 -5.78 -7.40
N LEU A 17 0.54 -4.81 -7.41
CA LEU A 17 0.59 -3.73 -6.41
C LEU A 17 -0.71 -2.93 -6.33
N VAL A 18 -1.30 -2.59 -7.48
CA VAL A 18 -2.57 -1.84 -7.55
C VAL A 18 -3.73 -2.67 -6.99
N ASP A 19 -3.81 -3.95 -7.35
CA ASP A 19 -4.89 -4.83 -6.89
C ASP A 19 -4.84 -5.04 -5.37
N GLU A 20 -3.64 -5.25 -4.80
CA GLU A 20 -3.44 -5.36 -3.35
C GLU A 20 -3.71 -4.03 -2.62
N SER A 21 -3.23 -2.90 -3.15
CA SER A 21 -3.50 -1.57 -2.59
C SER A 21 -5.00 -1.24 -2.58
N TYR A 22 -5.73 -1.67 -3.61
CA TYR A 22 -7.18 -1.52 -3.65
C TYR A 22 -7.88 -2.38 -2.59
N PHE A 23 -7.38 -3.61 -2.38
CA PHE A 23 -7.84 -4.48 -1.32
C PHE A 23 -7.61 -3.84 0.08
N HIS A 24 -6.45 -3.23 0.32
CA HIS A 24 -6.17 -2.48 1.56
C HIS A 24 -7.15 -1.35 1.76
N LEU A 25 -7.29 -0.48 0.76
CA LEU A 25 -8.18 0.69 0.82
C LEU A 25 -9.62 0.28 1.17
N LYS A 26 -10.12 -0.78 0.51
CA LYS A 26 -11.45 -1.34 0.81
C LYS A 26 -11.54 -1.87 2.25
N SER A 27 -10.50 -2.54 2.72
CA SER A 27 -10.46 -3.11 4.06
C SER A 27 -10.44 -2.04 5.15
N PHE A 28 -9.64 -0.99 4.96
CA PHE A 28 -9.66 0.21 5.80
C PHE A 28 -11.01 0.91 5.79
N GLY A 29 -11.62 1.10 4.62
CA GLY A 29 -12.96 1.70 4.51
C GLY A 29 -14.02 0.90 5.29
N ASN A 30 -14.02 -0.43 5.17
CA ASN A 30 -14.91 -1.30 5.93
C ASN A 30 -14.67 -1.22 7.44
N MET A 31 -13.41 -1.16 7.86
CA MET A 31 -13.03 -0.98 9.26
C MET A 31 -13.53 0.36 9.81
N MET A 32 -13.28 1.46 9.09
CA MET A 32 -13.73 2.80 9.45
C MET A 32 -15.26 2.85 9.60
N ALA A 33 -16.01 2.30 8.65
CA ALA A 33 -17.47 2.22 8.73
C ALA A 33 -17.96 1.48 9.99
N ARG A 34 -17.30 0.36 10.35
CA ARG A 34 -17.63 -0.41 11.57
C ARG A 34 -17.32 0.34 12.87
N LEU A 35 -16.33 1.23 12.84
CA LEU A 35 -15.95 2.09 13.97
C LEU A 35 -16.74 3.41 14.01
N GLY A 36 -17.62 3.66 13.04
CA GLY A 36 -18.36 4.92 12.93
C GLY A 36 -17.49 6.11 12.50
N ILE A 37 -16.33 5.85 11.90
CA ILE A 37 -15.40 6.87 11.40
C ILE A 37 -15.84 7.24 9.98
N LEU A 38 -16.22 8.51 9.79
CA LEU A 38 -16.74 9.04 8.52
C LEU A 38 -15.73 9.91 7.75
N ALA A 39 -14.46 9.87 8.14
CA ALA A 39 -13.42 10.64 7.47
C ALA A 39 -13.20 10.15 6.03
N LEU A 40 -12.88 11.08 5.13
CA LEU A 40 -12.61 10.80 3.72
C LEU A 40 -11.09 10.63 3.46
N PRO A 41 -10.69 9.87 2.43
CA PRO A 41 -9.31 9.88 1.94
C PRO A 41 -8.88 11.30 1.58
N ARG A 42 -7.60 11.63 1.80
CA ARG A 42 -7.03 12.94 1.46
C ARG A 42 -6.89 13.09 -0.06
N GLU A 43 -6.76 14.33 -0.52
CA GLU A 43 -6.50 14.63 -1.93
C GLU A 43 -5.16 14.05 -2.39
N LEU A 44 -5.11 13.55 -3.62
CA LEU A 44 -3.89 13.08 -4.29
C LEU A 44 -3.14 14.27 -4.89
N HIS A 45 -1.90 14.48 -4.44
CA HIS A 45 -1.04 15.52 -5.01
C HIS A 45 -0.42 15.07 -6.34
N ALA A 46 -0.23 16.02 -7.27
CA ALA A 46 0.38 15.75 -8.57
C ALA A 46 1.77 15.08 -8.50
N MET A 47 2.54 15.40 -7.46
CA MET A 47 3.85 14.80 -7.21
C MET A 47 3.75 13.28 -6.95
N THR A 48 2.60 12.79 -6.49
CA THR A 48 2.37 11.37 -6.16
C THR A 48 2.09 10.52 -7.40
N TYR A 49 1.57 11.10 -8.50
CA TYR A 49 1.18 10.33 -9.69
C TYR A 49 1.90 10.74 -10.99
N ILE A 50 2.72 11.80 -10.96
CA ILE A 50 3.54 12.21 -12.11
C ILE A 50 4.96 11.65 -11.91
N VAL A 51 5.19 10.46 -12.48
CA VAL A 51 6.50 9.78 -12.44
C VAL A 51 7.43 10.35 -13.50
N LYS A 52 8.55 10.94 -13.08
CA LYS A 52 9.61 11.45 -13.96
C LYS A 52 10.84 10.55 -14.01
N ASP A 53 11.07 9.80 -12.94
CA ASP A 53 12.17 8.85 -12.78
C ASP A 53 11.58 7.59 -12.14
N LEU A 54 11.65 6.47 -12.87
CA LEU A 54 11.09 5.21 -12.41
C LEU A 54 11.88 4.63 -11.24
N ASN A 55 13.21 4.77 -11.23
CA ASN A 55 14.04 4.22 -10.17
C ASN A 55 13.79 4.99 -8.87
N GLN A 56 13.73 6.32 -8.93
CA GLN A 56 13.39 7.12 -7.76
C GLN A 56 11.97 6.81 -7.27
N PHE A 57 11.01 6.66 -8.18
CA PHE A 57 9.64 6.27 -7.83
C PHE A 57 9.58 4.92 -7.09
N LEU A 58 10.35 3.92 -7.52
CA LEU A 58 10.41 2.62 -6.86
C LEU A 58 11.10 2.68 -5.49
N LEU A 59 12.18 3.47 -5.37
CA LEU A 59 12.87 3.68 -4.09
C LEU A 59 11.95 4.41 -3.09
N ASP A 60 11.29 5.48 -3.53
CA ASP A 60 10.32 6.21 -2.71
C ASP A 60 9.16 5.30 -2.29
N GLY A 61 8.64 4.49 -3.22
CA GLY A 61 7.60 3.50 -2.92
C GLY A 61 8.04 2.46 -1.89
N ILE A 62 9.26 1.94 -1.98
CA ILE A 62 9.80 1.00 -0.97
C ILE A 62 9.87 1.67 0.41
N ASP A 63 10.32 2.93 0.47
CA ASP A 63 10.38 3.68 1.74
C ASP A 63 8.97 3.94 2.30
N GLU A 64 7.98 4.22 1.45
CA GLU A 64 6.58 4.34 1.84
C GLU A 64 6.04 3.03 2.44
N GLU A 65 6.31 1.88 1.81
CA GLU A 65 5.87 0.58 2.32
C GLU A 65 6.55 0.20 3.64
N ILE A 66 7.83 0.55 3.83
CA ILE A 66 8.52 0.38 5.11
C ILE A 66 7.85 1.23 6.19
N ALA A 67 7.51 2.48 5.89
CA ALA A 67 6.82 3.35 6.84
C ALA A 67 5.41 2.83 7.17
N ALA A 68 4.66 2.38 6.17
CA ALA A 68 3.33 1.78 6.35
C ALA A 68 3.38 0.52 7.22
N LYS A 69 4.38 -0.33 6.98
CA LYS A 69 4.65 -1.53 7.76
C LYS A 69 4.88 -1.20 9.23
N GLU A 70 5.84 -0.32 9.54
CA GLU A 70 6.15 0.02 10.93
C GLU A 70 4.95 0.67 11.63
N MET A 71 4.20 1.55 10.95
CA MET A 71 2.97 2.12 11.49
C MET A 71 1.91 1.05 11.80
N CYS A 72 1.71 0.08 10.90
CA CYS A 72 0.76 -1.01 11.14
C CYS A 72 1.18 -1.89 12.33
N LYS A 73 2.49 -2.13 12.49
CA LYS A 73 3.01 -2.86 13.65
C LYS A 73 2.72 -2.13 14.95
N GLU A 74 3.05 -0.83 15.01
CA GLU A 74 2.79 0.01 16.18
C GLU A 74 1.29 0.03 16.54
N LEU A 75 0.43 0.15 15.53
CA LEU A 75 -1.02 0.10 15.71
C LEU A 75 -1.49 -1.26 16.24
N SER A 76 -0.98 -2.36 15.68
CA SER A 76 -1.32 -3.70 16.15
C SER A 76 -0.95 -3.91 17.62
N GLU A 77 0.24 -3.47 18.03
CA GLU A 77 0.73 -3.59 19.41
C GLU A 77 -0.05 -2.70 20.40
N ALA A 78 -0.54 -1.54 19.95
CA ALA A 78 -1.30 -0.60 20.78
C ALA A 78 -2.79 -1.00 20.94
N ILE A 79 -3.36 -1.75 20.00
CA ILE A 79 -4.79 -2.04 19.94
C ILE A 79 -5.14 -3.27 20.77
N LYS A 80 -6.08 -3.10 21.71
CA LYS A 80 -6.57 -4.20 22.57
C LYS A 80 -7.64 -5.08 21.93
N ASP A 81 -8.28 -4.60 20.87
CA ASP A 81 -9.25 -5.40 20.10
C ASP A 81 -8.49 -6.40 19.22
N GLU A 82 -8.59 -7.69 19.56
CA GLU A 82 -7.82 -8.75 18.90
C GLU A 82 -8.08 -8.83 17.38
N LYS A 83 -9.32 -8.56 16.95
CA LYS A 83 -9.69 -8.64 15.53
C LYS A 83 -9.06 -7.47 14.76
N LEU A 84 -9.02 -6.30 15.38
CA LEU A 84 -8.44 -5.10 14.81
C LEU A 84 -6.91 -5.15 14.82
N SER A 85 -6.28 -5.63 15.91
CA SER A 85 -4.84 -5.87 15.96
C SER A 85 -4.40 -6.85 14.86
N LYS A 86 -5.07 -8.01 14.75
CA LYS A 86 -4.78 -8.99 13.67
C LYS A 86 -4.95 -8.42 12.26
N PHE A 87 -5.86 -7.45 12.07
CA PHE A 87 -5.99 -6.77 10.79
C PHE A 87 -4.73 -5.96 10.47
N PHE A 88 -4.21 -5.18 11.42
CA PHE A 88 -2.97 -4.42 11.21
C PHE A 88 -1.74 -5.32 11.06
N ASP A 89 -1.64 -6.43 11.81
CA ASP A 89 -0.60 -7.44 11.59
C ASP A 89 -0.64 -7.98 10.16
N PHE A 90 -1.84 -8.29 9.66
CA PHE A 90 -2.00 -8.80 8.31
C PHE A 90 -1.50 -7.79 7.25
N ILE A 91 -1.89 -6.51 7.36
CA ILE A 91 -1.41 -5.47 6.46
C ILE A 91 0.12 -5.31 6.55
N ASN A 92 0.68 -5.28 7.76
CA ASN A 92 2.13 -5.26 7.98
C ASN A 92 2.87 -6.38 7.23
N TYR A 93 2.31 -7.60 7.22
CA TYR A 93 2.92 -8.70 6.47
C TYR A 93 2.81 -8.49 4.95
N GLN A 94 1.68 -7.98 4.46
CA GLN A 94 1.48 -7.70 3.03
C GLN A 94 2.46 -6.64 2.49
N GLU A 95 2.82 -5.62 3.27
CA GLU A 95 3.78 -4.62 2.79
C GLU A 95 5.18 -5.20 2.50
N ASN A 96 5.55 -6.31 3.15
CA ASN A 96 6.79 -7.01 2.78
C ASN A 96 6.72 -7.55 1.35
N TYR A 97 5.55 -8.04 0.93
CA TYR A 97 5.36 -8.52 -0.43
C TYR A 97 5.49 -7.38 -1.44
N HIS A 98 4.91 -6.22 -1.15
CA HIS A 98 5.04 -5.03 -2.01
C HIS A 98 6.49 -4.57 -2.17
N ILE A 99 7.25 -4.54 -1.08
CA ILE A 99 8.69 -4.24 -1.09
C ILE A 99 9.44 -5.21 -2.01
N GLU A 100 9.19 -6.51 -1.89
CA GLU A 100 9.86 -7.52 -2.72
C GLU A 100 9.43 -7.45 -4.19
N LEU A 101 8.20 -7.01 -4.49
CA LEU A 101 7.77 -6.74 -5.85
C LEU A 101 8.51 -5.55 -6.46
N MET A 102 8.60 -4.42 -5.75
CA MET A 102 9.29 -3.23 -6.26
C MET A 102 10.80 -3.46 -6.43
N LYS A 103 11.43 -4.23 -5.54
CA LYS A 103 12.85 -4.62 -5.69
C LYS A 103 13.14 -5.42 -6.96
N LYS A 104 12.17 -6.16 -7.52
CA LYS A 104 12.35 -6.87 -8.80
C LYS A 104 12.41 -5.95 -10.01
N LEU A 105 12.03 -4.68 -9.84
CA LEU A 105 12.05 -3.66 -10.90
C LEU A 105 13.28 -2.75 -10.83
N LEU A 106 14.15 -2.93 -9.82
CA LEU A 106 15.44 -2.26 -9.65
C LEU A 106 16.59 -3.18 -10.12
#